data_AF-A0A2G4JAG6-F1
#
_entry.id   AF-A0A2G4JAG6-F1
#
_cell.length_a   1.000
_cell.length_b   1.000
_cell.length_c   1.000
_cell.angle_alpha   90.00
_cell.angle_beta   90.00
_cell.angle_gamma   90.00
#
_symmetry.space_group_name_H-M   'P 1'
#
loop_
_entity.id
_entity.type
_entity.pdbx_description
1 polymer ?
#
loop_
_entity_poly.entity_id
_entity_poly.type
_entity_poly.pdbx_seq_one_letter_code
_entity_poly.pdbx_strand_id
1 'polypeptide(L)'
;MAVAGSEREKPLPEVPTFVELGYPDIQLTNWFGLFRPKNSPTAVLNSLTNDVVAALKDPSVVKALEEQGLTPKPIVGTKFAKFIQAELKMYAPIIQAANIKDE
;
A
#
# COMPACT_ATOMS: atom_id res chain seq x y z
N MET A 1 13.93 -17.03 4.34
CA MET A 1 12.74 -16.20 4.67
C MET A 1 13.10 -14.78 4.27
N ALA A 2 12.25 -14.12 3.49
CA ALA A 2 12.47 -12.76 3.02
C ALA A 2 11.13 -12.01 2.97
N VAL A 3 11.14 -10.70 3.19
CA VAL A 3 9.95 -9.87 3.02
C VAL A 3 9.83 -9.45 1.55
N ALA A 4 8.59 -9.42 1.06
CA ALA A 4 8.28 -9.01 -0.32
C ALA A 4 8.11 -7.49 -0.48
N GLY A 5 8.38 -6.71 0.57
CA GLY A 5 8.48 -5.25 0.47
C GLY A 5 9.75 -4.79 -0.24
N SER A 6 9.71 -3.58 -0.79
CA SER A 6 10.90 -2.89 -1.31
C SER A 6 11.92 -2.56 -0.22
N GLU A 7 11.46 -2.47 1.02
CA GLU A 7 12.21 -2.12 2.22
C GLU A 7 11.90 -3.14 3.33
N ARG A 8 12.78 -3.23 4.33
CA ARG A 8 12.55 -4.09 5.49
C ARG A 8 11.42 -3.54 6.34
N GLU A 9 10.62 -4.43 6.91
CA GLU A 9 9.56 -4.05 7.83
C GLU A 9 10.16 -3.75 9.20
N LYS A 10 9.73 -2.64 9.82
CA LYS A 10 10.15 -2.24 11.18
C LYS A 10 10.03 -3.35 12.24
N PRO A 11 8.96 -4.19 12.28
CA PRO A 11 8.89 -5.32 13.20
C PRO A 11 9.85 -6.48 12.87
N LEU A 12 10.42 -6.52 11.67
CA LEU A 12 11.30 -7.59 11.19
C LEU A 12 12.62 -7.03 10.60
N PRO A 13 13.40 -6.24 11.35
CA PRO A 13 14.55 -5.51 10.81
C PRO A 13 15.70 -6.44 10.34
N GLU A 14 15.78 -7.64 10.91
CA GLU A 14 16.78 -8.65 10.56
C GLU A 14 16.41 -9.50 9.33
N VAL A 15 15.15 -9.41 8.87
CA VAL A 15 14.69 -10.21 7.72
C VAL A 15 14.95 -9.43 6.44
N PRO A 16 15.76 -9.96 5.49
CA PRO A 16 16.07 -9.25 4.27
C PRO A 16 14.86 -9.18 3.34
N THR A 17 14.87 -8.23 2.41
CA THR A 17 13.90 -8.17 1.31
C THR A 17 14.30 -9.11 0.17
N PHE A 18 13.37 -9.49 -0.69
CA PHE A 18 13.72 -10.18 -1.93
C PHE A 18 14.61 -9.33 -2.86
N VAL A 19 14.48 -8.00 -2.80
CA VAL A 19 15.34 -7.07 -3.53
C VAL A 19 16.79 -7.17 -3.06
N GLU A 20 17.02 -7.20 -1.74
CA GLU A 20 18.37 -7.37 -1.15
C GLU A 20 19.00 -8.72 -1.51
N LEU A 21 18.17 -9.74 -1.77
CA LEU A 21 18.59 -11.07 -2.19
C LEU A 21 18.80 -11.21 -3.70
N GLY A 22 18.66 -10.13 -4.49
CA GLY A 22 18.87 -10.14 -5.93
C GLY A 22 17.65 -10.53 -6.77
N TYR A 23 16.45 -10.52 -6.17
CA TYR A 23 15.18 -10.79 -6.84
C TYR A 23 14.30 -9.53 -6.87
N PRO A 24 14.65 -8.50 -7.67
CA PRO A 24 13.98 -7.20 -7.65
C PRO A 24 12.51 -7.26 -8.09
N ASP A 25 12.12 -8.27 -8.85
CA ASP A 25 10.75 -8.40 -9.37
C ASP A 25 9.79 -9.04 -8.36
N ILE A 26 10.30 -9.61 -7.26
CA ILE A 26 9.48 -10.24 -6.21
C ILE A 26 9.12 -9.18 -5.15
N GLN A 27 8.24 -8.27 -5.56
CA GLN A 27 7.72 -7.19 -4.72
C GLN A 27 6.19 -7.25 -4.58
N LEU A 28 5.68 -8.26 -3.88
CA LEU A 28 4.25 -8.38 -3.57
C LEU A 28 3.97 -7.89 -2.16
N THR A 29 3.44 -6.68 -2.03
CA THR A 29 2.91 -6.19 -0.75
C THR A 29 1.40 -6.05 -0.83
N ASN A 30 0.72 -6.45 0.25
CA ASN A 30 -0.70 -6.18 0.38
C ASN A 30 -0.89 -4.75 0.92
N TRP A 31 -1.86 -4.02 0.39
CA TRP A 31 -2.11 -2.64 0.78
C TRP A 31 -3.59 -2.36 0.90
N PHE A 32 -3.92 -1.37 1.73
CA PHE A 32 -5.27 -0.87 1.92
C PHE A 32 -5.32 0.60 1.52
N GLY A 33 -6.44 1.01 0.95
CA GLY A 33 -6.64 2.38 0.48
C GLY A 33 -8.09 2.80 0.60
N LEU A 34 -8.30 4.10 0.73
CA LEU A 34 -9.62 4.71 0.79
C LEU A 34 -9.96 5.39 -0.51
N PHE A 35 -11.18 5.14 -0.98
CA PHE A 35 -11.69 5.64 -2.24
C PHE A 35 -13.00 6.38 -2.00
N ARG A 36 -13.30 7.31 -2.92
CA ARG A 36 -14.60 7.97 -2.98
C ARG A 36 -15.25 7.72 -4.34
N PRO A 37 -16.58 7.82 -4.44
CA PRO A 37 -17.26 7.87 -5.73
C PRO A 37 -16.69 8.98 -6.62
N LYS A 38 -16.63 8.73 -7.94
CA LYS A 38 -16.07 9.66 -8.94
C LYS A 38 -16.68 11.06 -8.83
N ASN A 39 -18.00 11.14 -8.62
CA ASN A 39 -18.77 12.39 -8.64
C ASN A 39 -18.90 13.07 -7.27
N SER A 40 -18.21 12.58 -6.24
CA SER A 40 -18.23 13.25 -4.93
C SER A 40 -17.59 14.65 -5.00
N PRO A 41 -18.14 15.65 -4.28
CA PRO A 41 -17.56 16.98 -4.22
C PRO A 41 -16.11 16.97 -3.72
N THR A 42 -15.26 17.85 -4.27
CA THR A 42 -13.86 18.00 -3.86
C THR A 42 -13.72 18.28 -2.36
N ALA A 43 -14.67 18.99 -1.75
CA ALA A 43 -14.71 19.24 -0.31
C ALA A 43 -14.72 17.94 0.52
N VAL A 44 -15.45 16.91 0.07
CA VAL A 44 -15.49 15.60 0.75
C VAL A 44 -14.14 14.90 0.67
N LEU A 45 -13.46 14.98 -0.49
CA LEU A 45 -12.12 14.41 -0.64
C LEU A 45 -11.11 15.10 0.28
N ASN A 46 -11.18 16.42 0.37
CA ASN A 46 -10.28 17.20 1.21
C ASN A 46 -10.50 16.88 2.69
N SER A 47 -11.77 16.79 3.14
CA SER A 47 -12.08 16.38 4.51
C SER A 47 -11.53 14.99 4.81
N LEU A 48 -11.88 13.99 3.98
CA LEU A 48 -11.41 12.62 4.15
C LEU A 48 -9.87 12.54 4.20
N THR A 49 -9.19 13.28 3.33
CA THR A 49 -7.73 13.33 3.30
C THR A 49 -7.17 13.90 4.59
N ASN A 50 -7.74 15.01 5.09
CA ASN A 50 -7.31 15.64 6.33
C ASN A 50 -7.55 14.73 7.54
N ASP A 51 -8.71 14.11 7.62
CA ASP A 51 -9.11 13.24 8.73
C ASP A 51 -8.21 12.00 8.79
N VAL A 52 -7.90 11.39 7.63
CA VAL A 52 -6.98 10.25 7.55
C VAL A 52 -5.57 10.66 7.96
N VAL A 53 -5.06 11.79 7.45
CA VAL A 53 -3.72 12.28 7.82
C VAL A 53 -3.65 12.62 9.31
N ALA A 54 -4.73 13.15 9.90
CA ALA A 54 -4.80 13.42 11.33
C ALA A 54 -4.82 12.12 12.15
N ALA A 55 -5.63 11.13 11.74
CA ALA A 55 -5.68 9.82 12.39
C ALA A 55 -4.33 9.10 12.36
N LEU A 56 -3.59 9.18 11.25
CA LEU A 56 -2.25 8.57 11.14
C LEU A 56 -1.15 9.30 11.95
N LYS A 57 -1.48 10.44 12.59
CA LYS A 57 -0.61 11.10 13.57
C LYS A 57 -0.94 10.71 15.01
N ASP A 58 -2.09 10.07 15.25
CA ASP A 58 -2.48 9.58 16.57
C ASP A 58 -1.70 8.29 16.89
N PRO A 59 -0.86 8.27 17.95
CA PRO A 59 -0.09 7.10 18.32
C PRO A 59 -0.94 5.86 18.61
N SER A 60 -2.17 6.04 19.11
CA SER A 60 -3.08 4.92 19.39
C SER A 60 -3.55 4.24 18.11
N VAL A 61 -3.83 5.01 17.06
CA VAL A 61 -4.21 4.51 15.73
C VAL A 61 -3.01 3.82 15.08
N VAL A 62 -1.83 4.45 15.10
CA VAL A 62 -0.60 3.86 14.54
C VAL A 62 -0.30 2.53 15.22
N LYS A 63 -0.38 2.46 16.56
CA LYS A 63 -0.13 1.24 17.30
C LYS A 63 -1.14 0.14 16.94
N ALA A 64 -2.42 0.46 16.85
CA ALA A 64 -3.45 -0.52 16.48
C ALA A 64 -3.27 -1.07 15.05
N LEU A 65 -2.73 -0.25 14.12
CA LEU A 65 -2.38 -0.70 12.78
C LEU A 65 -1.12 -1.57 12.79
N GLU A 66 -0.08 -1.16 13.51
CA GLU A 66 1.16 -1.95 13.67
C GLU A 66 0.89 -3.32 14.32
N GLU A 67 -0.02 -3.40 15.29
CA GLU A 67 -0.45 -4.67 15.92
C GLU A 67 -1.15 -5.63 14.94
N GLN A 68 -1.75 -5.09 13.87
CA GLN A 68 -2.34 -5.86 12.77
C GLN A 68 -1.33 -6.16 11.65
N GLY A 69 -0.05 -5.79 11.82
CA GLY A 69 0.99 -5.94 10.81
C GLY A 69 0.88 -4.93 9.66
N LEU A 70 0.17 -3.83 9.86
CA LEU A 70 0.02 -2.76 8.87
C LEU A 70 1.00 -1.62 9.17
N THR A 71 1.75 -1.21 8.15
CA THR A 71 2.63 -0.03 8.23
C THR A 71 1.91 1.17 7.63
N PRO A 72 1.50 2.19 8.43
CA PRO A 72 0.77 3.33 7.90
C PRO A 72 1.61 4.15 6.91
N LYS A 73 1.06 4.41 5.73
CA LYS A 73 1.67 5.28 4.71
C LYS A 73 0.70 6.41 4.36
N PRO A 74 0.95 7.68 4.75
CA PRO A 74 0.07 8.81 4.46
C PRO A 74 0.25 9.29 3.01
N ILE A 75 0.06 8.40 2.03
CA ILE A 75 0.09 8.74 0.60
C ILE A 75 -1.32 9.16 0.15
N VAL A 76 -1.43 10.35 -0.44
CA VAL A 76 -2.74 10.94 -0.79
C VAL A 76 -2.70 11.60 -2.16
N GLY A 77 -3.88 11.85 -2.73
CA GLY A 77 -4.04 12.59 -3.99
C GLY A 77 -3.27 11.96 -5.16
N THR A 78 -2.51 12.80 -5.88
CA THR A 78 -1.77 12.37 -7.07
C THR A 78 -0.68 11.33 -6.77
N LYS A 79 -0.10 11.34 -5.58
CA LYS A 79 0.88 10.32 -5.17
C LYS A 79 0.21 8.95 -5.02
N PHE A 80 -0.97 8.91 -4.39
CA PHE A 80 -1.74 7.67 -4.26
C PHE A 80 -2.23 7.16 -5.63
N ALA A 81 -2.66 8.05 -6.52
CA ALA A 81 -3.02 7.68 -7.88
C ALA A 81 -1.85 7.07 -8.67
N LYS A 82 -0.63 7.63 -8.52
CA LYS A 82 0.59 7.09 -9.14
C LYS A 82 0.95 5.72 -8.57
N PHE A 83 0.80 5.52 -7.26
CA PHE A 83 1.01 4.22 -6.62
C PHE A 83 0.09 3.16 -7.23
N ILE A 84 -1.23 3.41 -7.31
CA ILE A 84 -2.17 2.47 -7.93
C ILE A 84 -1.81 2.16 -9.39
N GLN A 85 -1.38 3.16 -10.17
CA GLN A 85 -0.94 2.93 -11.55
C GLN A 85 0.30 2.03 -11.63
N ALA A 86 1.22 2.13 -10.67
CA ALA A 86 2.39 1.25 -10.60
C ALA A 86 1.96 -0.18 -10.23
N GLU A 87 1.07 -0.34 -9.24
CA GLU A 87 0.51 -1.63 -8.86
C GLU A 87 -0.18 -2.31 -10.05
N LEU A 88 -1.07 -1.60 -10.76
CA LEU A 88 -1.77 -2.15 -11.92
C LEU A 88 -0.81 -2.59 -13.03
N LYS A 89 0.28 -1.84 -13.27
CA LYS A 89 1.31 -2.22 -14.26
C LYS A 89 2.08 -3.48 -13.85
N MET A 90 2.26 -3.70 -12.55
CA MET A 90 2.92 -4.89 -12.03
C MET A 90 2.00 -6.12 -12.10
N TYR A 91 0.75 -6.01 -11.64
CA TYR A 91 -0.15 -7.17 -11.54
C TYR A 91 -0.81 -7.57 -12.85
N ALA A 92 -1.09 -6.63 -13.77
CA ALA A 92 -1.73 -6.95 -15.05
C ALA A 92 -1.01 -8.06 -15.85
N PRO A 93 0.32 -8.01 -16.08
CA PRO A 93 1.02 -9.09 -16.78
C PRO A 93 1.04 -10.41 -15.99
N ILE A 94 1.07 -10.36 -14.66
CA ILE A 94 1.04 -11.55 -13.79
C ILE A 94 -0.30 -12.28 -13.95
N ILE A 95 -1.42 -11.55 -13.88
CA ILE A 95 -2.77 -12.09 -14.07
C ILE A 95 -2.91 -12.73 -15.45
N GLN A 96 -2.42 -12.05 -16.50
CA GLN A 96 -2.44 -12.55 -17.87
C GLN A 96 -1.61 -13.83 -18.03
N ALA A 97 -0.38 -13.84 -17.51
CA ALA A 97 0.51 -15.00 -17.59
C ALA A 97 -0.03 -16.21 -16.81
N ALA A 98 -0.69 -15.96 -15.66
CA ALA A 98 -1.31 -16.99 -14.85
C ALA A 98 -2.67 -17.47 -15.39
N ASN A 99 -3.19 -16.86 -16.46
CA ASN A 99 -4.52 -17.15 -17.03
C ASN A 99 -5.64 -17.11 -15.97
N ILE A 100 -5.53 -16.19 -15.02
CA ILE A 100 -6.55 -15.95 -13.99
C ILE A 100 -7.68 -15.19 -14.66
N LYS A 101 -8.90 -15.72 -14.54
CA LYS A 101 -10.12 -15.10 -15.07
C LYS A 101 -11.02 -14.70 -13.91
N ASP A 102 -11.71 -13.59 -14.09
CA ASP A 102 -12.84 -13.20 -13.26
C ASP A 102 -13.91 -14.30 -13.35
N GLU A 103 -14.55 -14.66 -12.24
CA GLU A 103 -15.69 -15.61 -12.24
C GLU A 103 -16.89 -15.07 -13.03
#